data_AF-A0A3C0GTL9-F1
#
_entry.id   AF-A0A3C0GTL9-F1
#
_cell.length_a   1.000
_cell.length_b   1.000
_cell.length_c   1.000
_cell.angle_alpha   90.00
_cell.angle_beta   90.00
_cell.angle_gamma   90.00
#
_symmetry.space_group_name_H-M   'P 1'
#
loop_
_entity.id
_entity.type
_entity.pdbx_description
1 polymer ?
#
loop_
_entity_poly.entity_id
_entity_poly.type
_entity_poly.pdbx_seq_one_letter_code
_entity_poly.pdbx_strand_id
1 'polypeptide(L)' 'VDAWKDRVGELITGVVKRAERGNIYVDLGGNAEGFIPKDKGIPRDVLRAGDRVRGYLAEVRSEPRGPQLFISRAAPEFMI' A
#
# COMPACT_ATOMS: atom_id res chain seq x y z
N VAL A 1 -3.60 -11.81 10.15
CA VAL A 1 -2.22 -11.31 9.97
C VAL A 1 -1.42 -12.28 9.11
N ASP A 2 -1.47 -13.59 9.39
CA ASP A 2 -0.69 -14.58 8.64
C ASP A 2 -1.00 -14.58 7.13
N ALA A 3 -2.27 -14.42 6.74
CA ALA A 3 -2.67 -14.36 5.32
C ALA A 3 -1.97 -13.26 4.47
N TRP A 4 -1.39 -12.24 5.09
CA TRP A 4 -0.66 -11.18 4.38
C TRP A 4 0.85 -11.28 4.54
N LYS A 5 1.35 -11.97 5.56
CA LYS A 5 2.79 -12.16 5.78
C LYS A 5 3.42 -12.99 4.68
N ASP A 6 2.72 -14.03 4.22
CA ASP A 6 3.19 -14.89 3.12
C ASP A 6 3.21 -14.17 1.77
N ARG A 7 2.49 -13.05 1.66
CA ARG A 7 2.38 -12.23 0.44
C ARG A 7 3.38 -11.08 0.39
N VAL A 8 4.23 -10.93 1.42
CA VAL A 8 5.32 -9.94 1.40
C VAL A 8 6.21 -10.25 0.20
N GLY A 9 6.47 -9.24 -0.62
CA GLY A 9 7.17 -9.41 -1.89
C GLY A 9 6.28 -9.58 -3.11
N GLU A 10 4.95 -9.58 -2.94
CA GLU A 10 4.02 -9.61 -4.06
C GLU A 10 3.51 -8.21 -4.44
N LEU A 11 3.06 -8.09 -5.69
CA LEU A 11 2.31 -6.94 -6.16
C LEU A 11 0.84 -7.07 -5.75
N ILE A 12 0.39 -6.16 -4.90
CA ILE A 12 -0.99 -6.09 -4.42
C ILE A 12 -1.73 -4.93 -5.07
N THR A 13 -3.04 -5.08 -5.22
CA THR A 13 -3.92 -4.05 -5.77
C THR A 13 -4.93 -3.66 -4.70
N GLY A 14 -5.20 -2.37 -4.56
CA GLY A 14 -6.19 -1.83 -3.65
C GLY A 14 -6.82 -0.55 -4.16
N VAL A 15 -7.74 0.00 -3.36
CA VAL A 15 -8.42 1.26 -3.66
C VAL A 15 -7.94 2.33 -2.69
N VAL A 16 -7.53 3.49 -3.19
CA VAL A 16 -7.11 4.59 -2.33
C VAL A 16 -8.31 5.07 -1.53
N LYS A 17 -8.23 4.95 -0.22
CA LYS A 17 -9.25 5.42 0.73
C LYS A 17 -9.10 6.92 0.98
N ARG A 18 -7.85 7.38 1.13
CA ARG A 18 -7.50 8.79 1.28
C ARG A 18 -6.04 9.05 0.96
N ALA A 19 -5.72 10.28 0.57
CA ALA A 19 -4.36 10.77 0.39
C ALA A 19 -4.18 12.06 1.20
N GLU A 20 -3.23 12.07 2.14
CA GLU A 20 -2.98 13.17 3.07
C GLU A 20 -1.49 13.51 3.14
N ARG A 21 -1.12 14.76 2.85
CA ARG A 21 0.26 15.27 2.93
C ARG A 21 1.31 14.39 2.21
N GLY A 22 0.91 13.77 1.10
CA GLY A 22 1.75 12.86 0.32
C GLY A 22 1.75 11.40 0.80
N ASN A 23 1.16 11.09 1.96
CA ASN A 23 0.91 9.73 2.39
C ASN A 23 -0.42 9.24 1.82
N ILE A 24 -0.46 8.00 1.37
CA ILE A 24 -1.65 7.41 0.75
C ILE A 24 -2.07 6.20 1.57
N TYR A 25 -3.35 6.17 1.92
CA TYR A 25 -4.00 5.06 2.60
C TYR A 25 -4.85 4.31 1.58
N VAL A 26 -4.62 3.01 1.50
CA VAL A 26 -5.22 2.12 0.52
C VAL A 26 -6.05 1.08 1.27
N ASP A 27 -7.26 0.83 0.82
CA ASP A 27 -8.08 -0.28 1.27
C ASP A 27 -7.77 -1.52 0.40
N LEU A 28 -7.38 -2.60 1.07
CA LEU A 28 -7.05 -3.88 0.43
C LEU A 28 -8.17 -4.93 0.64
N GLY A 29 -9.23 -4.56 1.37
CA GLY A 29 -10.29 -5.47 1.79
C GLY A 29 -9.89 -6.39 2.94
N GLY A 30 -10.87 -7.08 3.54
CA GLY A 30 -10.61 -8.08 4.58
C GLY A 30 -9.99 -7.53 5.88
N ASN A 31 -10.37 -6.31 6.29
CA ASN A 31 -9.83 -5.59 7.45
C ASN A 31 -8.32 -5.28 7.39
N ALA A 32 -7.75 -5.22 6.18
CA ALA A 32 -6.35 -4.89 5.95
C ALA A 32 -6.23 -3.50 5.32
N GLU A 33 -5.44 -2.62 5.96
CA GLU A 33 -5.16 -1.28 5.44
C GLU A 33 -3.75 -1.21 4.86
N GLY A 34 -3.64 -0.73 3.63
CA GLY A 34 -2.40 -0.38 2.97
C GLY A 34 -1.97 1.04 3.28
N PHE A 35 -0.66 1.24 3.37
CA PHE A 35 -0.04 2.53 3.61
C PHE A 35 1.15 2.71 2.64
N ILE A 36 1.09 3.74 1.82
CA ILE A 36 2.19 4.16 0.95
C ILE A 36 2.73 5.48 1.52
N PRO A 37 3.94 5.49 2.09
CA PRO A 37 4.58 6.73 2.51
C PRO A 37 4.98 7.56 1.30
N LYS A 38 4.98 8.89 1.45
CA LYS A 38 5.32 9.84 0.38
C LYS A 38 6.64 9.51 -0.34
N ASP A 39 7.64 9.04 0.41
CA ASP A 39 9.00 8.76 -0.10
C ASP A 39 9.08 7.44 -0.88
N LYS A 40 8.00 6.65 -0.87
CA LYS A 40 7.86 5.38 -1.60
C LYS A 40 6.80 5.46 -2.72
N GLY A 41 6.26 6.64 -2.99
CA GLY A 41 5.41 6.94 -4.14
C GLY A 41 6.23 7.29 -5.39
N ILE A 42 5.58 7.29 -6.56
CA ILE A 42 6.21 7.73 -7.80
C ILE A 42 6.15 9.26 -7.88
N PRO A 43 7.27 9.96 -8.18
CA PRO A 43 7.24 11.39 -8.37
C PRO A 43 6.23 11.79 -9.45
N ARG A 44 5.32 12.73 -9.14
CA ARG A 44 4.21 13.22 -9.99
C ARG A 44 3.01 12.26 -10.15
N ASP A 45 3.00 11.13 -9.48
CA ASP A 45 1.84 10.24 -9.44
C ASP A 45 0.81 10.79 -8.45
N VAL A 46 -0.27 11.39 -8.97
CA VAL A 46 -1.31 12.03 -8.17
C VAL A 46 -2.44 11.03 -7.93
N LEU A 47 -2.33 10.29 -6.84
CA LEU A 47 -3.36 9.34 -6.41
C LEU A 47 -4.44 10.04 -5.59
N ARG A 48 -5.70 9.87 -5.99
CA ARG A 48 -6.87 10.44 -5.31
C ARG A 48 -7.70 9.35 -4.64
N ALA A 49 -8.52 9.74 -3.66
CA ALA A 49 -9.48 8.83 -3.07
C ALA A 49 -10.41 8.25 -4.15
N GLY A 50 -10.60 6.94 -4.14
CA GLY A 50 -11.35 6.18 -5.14
C GLY A 50 -10.49 5.56 -6.25
N ASP A 51 -9.24 6.01 -6.43
CA ASP A 51 -8.37 5.46 -7.47
C ASP A 51 -7.93 4.04 -7.12
N ARG A 52 -7.85 3.17 -8.13
CA ARG A 52 -7.21 1.86 -7.96
C ARG A 52 -5.72 2.01 -8.11
N VAL A 53 -4.99 1.49 -7.13
CA VAL A 53 -3.55 1.56 -7.06
C VAL A 53 -2.97 0.16 -6.89
N ARG A 54 -1.94 -0.16 -7.67
CA ARG A 54 -1.12 -1.36 -7.51
C ARG A 54 0.18 -0.97 -6.84
N GLY A 55 0.73 -1.82 -5.98
CA GLY A 55 2.03 -1.55 -5.37
C GLY A 55 2.66 -2.81 -4.83
N TYR A 56 3.97 -2.72 -4.58
CA TYR A 56 4.74 -3.81 -4.03
C TYR A 56 4.58 -3.85 -2.50
N LEU A 57 4.19 -5.00 -1.95
CA LEU A 57 4.06 -5.19 -0.52
C LEU A 57 5.44 -5.37 0.11
N ALA A 58 5.93 -4.33 0.78
CA ALA A 58 7.27 -4.32 1.38
C ALA A 58 7.28 -4.93 2.80
N GLU A 59 6.27 -4.64 3.62
CA GLU A 59 6.22 -5.10 5.00
C GLU A 59 4.76 -5.20 5.49
N VAL A 60 4.48 -6.11 6.42
CA VAL A 60 3.18 -6.21 7.11
C VAL A 60 3.40 -6.06 8.61
N ARG A 61 2.75 -5.06 9.22
CA ARG A 61 2.76 -4.85 10.66
C ARG A 61 1.40 -5.16 11.26
N SER A 62 1.40 -5.80 12.42
CA SER A 62 0.19 -5.96 13.22
C SER A 62 0.01 -4.74 14.11
N GLU A 63 -1.08 -4.01 13.92
CA GLU A 63 -1.43 -2.87 14.78
C GLU A 63 -2.74 -3.19 15.54
N PRO A 64 -3.01 -2.59 16.71
CA PRO A 64 -4.23 -2.88 17.49
C PRO A 64 -5.54 -2.62 16.73
N ARG A 65 -5.49 -1.82 15.65
CA ARG A 65 -6.63 -1.49 14.79
C ARG A 65 -6.76 -2.38 13.54
N GLY A 66 -5.87 -3.36 13.38
CA GLY A 66 -5.80 -4.24 12.22
C GLY A 66 -4.38 -4.33 11.65
N PRO A 67 -4.12 -5.28 10.74
CA PRO A 67 -2.86 -5.34 10.02
C PRO A 67 -2.70 -4.11 9.11
N GLN A 68 -1.56 -3.44 9.22
CA GLN A 68 -1.14 -2.36 8.33
C GLN A 68 -0.05 -2.85 7.38
N LEU A 69 -0.27 -2.66 6.08
CA LEU A 69 0.58 -3.14 5.01
C LEU A 69 1.35 -1.97 4.41
N PHE A 70 2.67 -2.02 4.47
CA PHE A 70 3.54 -1.00 3.89
C PHE A 70 3.78 -1.32 2.42
N ILE A 71 3.36 -0.40 1.56
CA ILE A 71 3.39 -0.58 0.12
C ILE A 71 4.37 0.42 -0.49
N SER A 72 5.16 -0.04 -1.47
CA SER A 72 6.04 0.80 -2.26
C SER A 72 5.69 0.75 -3.74
N ARG A 73 5.64 1.91 -4.40
CA ARG A 73 5.52 2.06 -5.85
C ARG A 73 6.84 2.51 -6.50
N ALA A 74 7.84 2.83 -5.69
CA ALA A 74 9.18 3.22 -6.13
C ALA A 74 10.19 2.04 -6.11
N ALA A 75 9.74 0.85 -5.71
CA ALA A 75 10.58 -0.35 -5.71
C ALA A 75 10.93 -0.76 -7.16
N PRO A 76 12.20 -1.10 -7.47
CA PRO A 76 12.59 -1.59 -8.80
C PRO A 76 11.72 -2.75 -9.31
N GLU A 77 11.28 -3.61 -8.39
CA GLU A 77 10.40 -4.76 -8.62
C GLU A 77 9.00 -4.36 -9.11
N PHE A 78 8.59 -3.10 -8.92
CA PHE A 78 7.35 -2.53 -9.45
C PHE A 78 7.51 -1.99 -10.89
N MET A 79 8.75 -1.73 -11.34
CA MET A 79 9.04 -1.00 -12.59
C MET A 79 9.48 -1.91 -13.76
N ILE A 80 9.44 -3.23 -13.59
CA ILE A 80 9.76 -4.25 -14.61
C ILE A 80 8.50 -4.70 -15.35
#